data_AF-A0A971LHH5-F1
#
_entry.id   AF-A0A971LHH5-F1
#
_cell.length_a   1.000
_cell.length_b   1.000
_cell.length_c   1.000
_cell.angle_alpha   90.00
_cell.angle_beta   90.00
_cell.angle_gamma   90.00
#
_symmetry.space_group_name_H-M   'P 1'
#
loop_
_entity.id
_entity.type
_entity.pdbx_description
1 polymer ?
#
loop_
_entity_poly.entity_id
_entity_poly.type
_entity_poly.pdbx_seq_one_letter_code
_entity_poly.pdbx_strand_id
1 'polypeptide(L)'
;MGRVIVIAFGIMIMTIILVQSILLMIPFIKRVEFDDLCYQYSARLIRDGELDESERLQLSQDLESLGFRNSSCSFPDDVSADCFIIKVRAFYPMKRIMPDFTTRELMMPFRFNISSIARLET
;
A
#
# COMPACT_ATOMS: atom_id res chain seq x y z
N MET A 1 -12.16 38.64 -28.68
CA MET A 1 -12.59 38.06 -27.39
C MET A 1 -12.82 36.56 -27.43
N GLY A 2 -13.52 36.00 -28.43
CA GLY A 2 -13.79 34.55 -28.49
C GLY A 2 -12.57 33.62 -28.39
N ARG A 3 -11.45 33.95 -29.05
CA ARG A 3 -10.20 33.16 -28.95
C ARG A 3 -9.64 33.11 -27.53
N VAL A 4 -9.72 34.21 -26.78
CA VAL A 4 -9.20 34.29 -25.40
C VAL A 4 -10.05 33.42 -24.47
N ILE A 5 -11.38 33.43 -24.66
CA ILE A 5 -12.31 32.60 -23.87
C ILE A 5 -12.04 31.11 -24.12
N VAL A 6 -11.84 30.70 -25.37
CA VAL A 6 -11.55 29.30 -25.72
C VAL A 6 -10.23 28.84 -25.08
N ILE A 7 -9.19 29.68 -25.11
CA ILE A 7 -7.90 29.36 -24.48
C ILE A 7 -8.06 29.23 -22.96
N ALA A 8 -8.77 30.16 -22.31
CA ALA A 8 -9.00 30.12 -20.88
C ALA A 8 -9.77 28.85 -20.45
N PHE A 9 -10.80 28.47 -21.21
CA PHE A 9 -11.58 27.26 -20.94
C PHE A 9 -10.74 26.00 -21.14
N GLY A 10 -9.89 25.97 -22.18
CA GLY A 10 -8.96 24.88 -22.42
C GLY A 10 -7.96 24.68 -21.28
N ILE A 11 -7.40 25.78 -20.75
CA ILE A 11 -6.49 25.73 -19.59
C ILE A 11 -7.22 25.21 -18.35
N MET A 12 -8.44 25.68 -18.10
CA MET A 12 -9.25 25.24 -16.97
C MET A 12 -9.54 23.73 -17.03
N ILE A 13 -9.89 23.20 -18.20
CA ILE A 13 -10.14 21.76 -18.35
C ILE A 13 -8.84 20.97 -18.15
N MET A 14 -7.72 21.43 -18.74
CA MET A 14 -6.41 20.79 -18.58
C MET A 14 -5.97 20.71 -17.12
N THR A 15 -6.14 21.77 -16.34
CA THR A 15 -5.77 21.77 -14.91
C THR A 15 -6.66 20.83 -14.10
N ILE A 16 -7.96 20.77 -14.39
CA ILE A 16 -8.87 19.82 -13.75
C ILE A 16 -8.44 18.38 -14.04
N ILE A 17 -8.17 18.06 -15.32
CA ILE A 17 -7.71 16.72 -15.72
C ILE A 17 -6.40 16.38 -15.02
N LEU A 18 -5.44 17.30 -14.99
CA LEU A 18 -4.14 17.10 -14.34
C LEU A 18 -4.29 16.80 -12.84
N VAL A 19 -5.10 17.58 -12.12
CA VAL A 19 -5.35 17.36 -10.69
C VAL A 19 -6.00 15.98 -10.46
N GLN A 20 -6.97 15.61 -11.29
CA GLN A 20 -7.62 14.29 -11.20
C GLN A 20 -6.62 13.16 -11.48
N SER A 21 -5.76 13.29 -12.49
CA SER A 21 -4.71 12.30 -12.79
C SER A 21 -3.74 12.12 -11.63
N ILE A 22 -3.34 13.21 -10.97
CA ILE A 22 -2.46 13.14 -9.79
C ILE A 22 -3.17 12.44 -8.63
N LEU A 23 -4.42 12.81 -8.33
CA LEU A 23 -5.20 12.19 -7.26
C LEU A 23 -5.41 10.68 -7.48
N LEU A 24 -5.53 10.26 -8.74
CA LEU A 24 -5.62 8.84 -9.11
C LEU A 24 -4.28 8.10 -8.99
N MET A 25 -3.14 8.78 -9.10
CA MET A 25 -1.82 8.15 -8.93
C MET A 25 -1.46 7.88 -7.46
N ILE A 26 -1.93 8.69 -6.52
CA ILE A 26 -1.64 8.52 -5.07
C ILE A 26 -1.91 7.09 -4.57
N PRO A 27 -3.09 6.47 -4.78
CA PRO A 27 -3.35 5.12 -4.28
C PRO A 27 -2.45 4.07 -4.94
N PHE A 28 -2.01 4.30 -6.18
CA PHE A 28 -1.08 3.41 -6.87
C PHE A 28 0.31 3.46 -6.25
N ILE A 29 0.83 4.67 -5.99
CA ILE A 29 2.14 4.84 -5.32
C ILE A 29 2.10 4.18 -3.94
N LYS A 30 1.04 4.43 -3.15
CA LYS A 30 0.87 3.79 -1.85
C LYS A 30 0.75 2.28 -1.92
N ARG A 31 0.19 1.73 -2.99
CA ARG A 31 0.17 0.28 -3.22
C ARG A 31 1.56 -0.28 -3.45
N VAL A 32 2.35 0.39 -4.29
CA VAL A 32 3.73 -0.04 -4.57
C VAL A 32 4.59 0.05 -3.30
N GLU A 33 4.52 1.14 -2.54
CA GLU A 33 5.24 1.27 -1.25
C GLU A 33 4.85 0.17 -0.26
N PHE A 34 3.55 -0.12 -0.14
CA PHE A 34 3.05 -1.17 0.74
C PHE A 34 3.54 -2.56 0.33
N ASP A 35 3.40 -2.90 -0.95
CA ASP A 35 3.80 -4.21 -1.47
C ASP A 35 5.33 -4.37 -1.38
N ASP A 36 6.12 -3.34 -1.73
CA ASP A 36 7.58 -3.36 -1.63
C ASP A 36 8.06 -3.62 -0.20
N LEU A 37 7.51 -2.88 0.78
CA LEU A 37 7.82 -3.10 2.19
C LEU A 37 7.49 -4.54 2.60
N CYS A 38 6.29 -5.03 2.28
CA CYS A 38 5.90 -6.40 2.60
C CYS A 38 6.82 -7.44 1.93
N TYR A 39 7.25 -7.19 0.68
CA TYR A 39 8.18 -8.07 -0.02
C TYR A 39 9.54 -8.11 0.66
N GLN A 40 10.09 -6.97 1.10
CA GLN A 40 11.37 -6.93 1.80
C GLN A 40 11.37 -7.80 3.07
N TYR A 41 10.32 -7.70 3.90
CA TYR A 41 10.20 -8.53 5.10
C TYR A 41 9.94 -10.00 4.77
N SER A 42 9.16 -10.30 3.73
CA SER A 42 8.95 -11.68 3.29
C SER A 42 10.23 -12.33 2.76
N ALA A 43 11.08 -11.57 2.07
CA ALA A 43 12.36 -12.05 1.57
C ALA A 43 13.35 -12.32 2.71
N ARG A 44 13.33 -11.50 3.77
CA ARG A 44 14.12 -11.77 4.99
C ARG A 44 13.65 -13.06 5.67
N LEU A 45 12.34 -13.24 5.85
CA LEU A 45 11.79 -14.48 6.41
C LEU A 45 12.22 -15.72 5.60
N ILE A 46 12.20 -15.63 4.26
CA ILE A 46 12.65 -16.71 3.37
C ILE A 46 14.13 -17.02 3.56
N ARG A 47 14.96 -15.99 3.71
CA ARG A 47 16.41 -16.13 3.79
C ARG A 47 16.88 -16.62 5.17
N ASP A 48 16.30 -16.04 6.21
CA ASP A 48 16.76 -16.20 7.59
C ASP A 48 15.97 -17.29 8.33
N GLY A 49 14.84 -17.76 7.77
CA GLY A 49 14.03 -18.85 8.30
C GLY A 49 13.15 -18.45 9.49
N GLU A 50 13.32 -17.26 10.01
CA GLU A 50 12.49 -16.66 11.05
C GLU A 50 12.53 -15.13 10.96
N LEU A 51 11.54 -14.49 11.57
CA LEU A 51 11.54 -13.04 11.83
C LEU A 51 11.41 -12.88 13.33
N ASP A 52 12.41 -12.27 13.95
CA ASP A 52 12.41 -11.96 15.38
C ASP A 52 11.28 -10.98 15.72
N GLU A 53 10.86 -10.96 16.99
CA GLU A 53 9.81 -10.06 17.49
C GLU A 53 10.14 -8.59 17.19
N SER A 54 11.42 -8.21 17.27
CA SER A 54 11.88 -6.87 16.89
C SER A 54 11.59 -6.54 15.42
N GLU A 55 11.76 -7.49 14.50
CA GLU A 55 11.53 -7.26 13.07
C GLU A 55 10.04 -7.25 12.74
N ARG A 56 9.23 -8.09 13.41
CA ARG A 56 7.77 -8.06 13.30
C ARG A 56 7.22 -6.70 13.74
N LEU A 57 7.78 -6.15 14.82
CA LEU A 57 7.41 -4.83 15.33
C LEU A 57 7.91 -3.71 14.40
N GLN A 58 9.12 -3.85 13.84
CA GLN A 58 9.66 -2.90 12.87
C GLN A 58 8.76 -2.78 11.63
N LEU A 59 8.23 -3.89 11.09
CA LEU A 59 7.29 -3.81 9.95
C LEU A 59 6.06 -2.94 10.29
N SER A 60 5.52 -3.07 11.49
CA SER A 60 4.37 -2.26 11.91
C SER A 60 4.71 -0.77 12.01
N GLN A 61 5.89 -0.45 12.54
CA GLN A 61 6.40 0.93 12.63
C GLN A 61 6.69 1.53 11.26
N ASP A 62 7.27 0.75 10.35
CA ASP A 62 7.56 1.17 8.99
C ASP A 62 6.24 1.45 8.24
N LEU A 63 5.22 0.60 8.40
CA LEU A 63 3.87 0.84 7.86
C LEU A 63 3.25 2.12 8.42
N GLU A 64 3.37 2.36 9.72
CA GLU A 64 2.91 3.61 10.34
C GLU A 64 3.66 4.83 9.80
N SER A 65 4.97 4.73 9.59
CA SER A 65 5.79 5.80 9.01
C SER A 65 5.37 6.18 7.58
N LEU A 66 4.86 5.21 6.82
CA LEU A 66 4.31 5.41 5.47
C LEU A 66 2.87 5.96 5.48
N GLY A 67 2.28 6.14 6.67
CA GLY A 67 0.94 6.69 6.88
C GLY A 67 -0.17 5.65 6.96
N PHE A 68 0.17 4.35 6.99
CA PHE A 68 -0.82 3.31 7.23
C PHE A 68 -1.21 3.26 8.72
N ARG A 69 -2.42 2.76 9.00
CA ARG A 69 -2.99 2.63 10.34
C ARG A 69 -3.60 1.25 10.52
N ASN A 70 -3.77 0.84 11.78
CA ASN A 70 -4.39 -0.42 12.16
C ASN A 70 -3.75 -1.62 11.42
N SER A 71 -2.42 -1.65 11.35
CA SER A 71 -1.70 -2.74 10.74
C SER A 71 -1.85 -4.02 11.56
N SER A 72 -2.11 -5.12 10.87
CA SER A 72 -2.14 -6.46 11.42
C SER A 72 -1.24 -7.33 10.57
N CYS A 73 -0.19 -7.84 11.18
CA CYS A 73 0.81 -8.69 10.56
C CYS A 73 0.71 -10.07 11.21
N SER A 74 0.51 -11.10 10.40
CA SER A 74 0.48 -12.49 10.83
C SER A 74 1.62 -13.20 10.12
N PHE A 75 2.57 -13.66 10.93
CA PHE A 75 3.72 -14.43 10.51
C PHE A 75 3.59 -15.86 11.05
N PRO A 76 4.17 -16.86 10.36
CA PRO A 76 4.33 -18.18 10.93
C PRO A 76 5.37 -18.14 12.06
N ASP A 77 5.16 -18.94 13.10
CA ASP A 77 6.11 -19.05 14.22
C ASP A 77 7.33 -19.93 13.88
N ASP A 78 7.21 -20.78 12.87
CA ASP A 78 8.30 -21.62 12.36
C ASP A 78 8.16 -21.80 10.84
N VAL A 79 9.23 -21.55 10.10
CA VAL A 79 9.32 -21.71 8.63
C VAL A 79 9.71 -23.15 8.25
N SER A 80 9.96 -24.02 9.23
CA SER A 80 10.19 -25.46 9.03
C SER A 80 8.97 -26.20 8.45
N ALA A 81 7.79 -25.58 8.45
CA ALA A 81 6.62 -26.09 7.77
C ALA A 81 6.81 -26.04 6.24
N ASP A 82 6.51 -27.15 5.54
CA ASP A 82 6.56 -27.28 4.08
C ASP A 82 5.86 -26.13 3.32
N CYS A 83 4.95 -25.41 3.97
CA CYS A 83 4.29 -24.22 3.47
C CYS A 83 4.15 -23.17 4.57
N PHE A 84 4.56 -21.94 4.29
CA PHE A 84 4.36 -20.81 5.20
C PHE A 84 3.56 -19.69 4.51
N ILE A 85 2.73 -19.00 5.28
CA ILE A 85 1.83 -17.94 4.80
C ILE A 85 2.06 -16.67 5.62
N ILE A 86 2.45 -15.58 4.95
CA ILE A 86 2.54 -14.26 5.56
C ILE A 86 1.30 -13.46 5.16
N LYS A 87 0.60 -12.89 6.14
CA LYS A 87 -0.56 -12.01 5.89
C LYS A 87 -0.33 -10.66 6.53
N VAL A 88 -0.31 -9.62 5.73
CA VAL A 88 -0.25 -8.23 6.20
C VAL A 88 -1.52 -7.51 5.76
N ARG A 89 -2.17 -6.83 6.70
CA ARG A 89 -3.32 -5.97 6.43
C ARG A 89 -3.06 -4.62 7.07
N ALA A 90 -3.27 -3.54 6.32
CA ALA A 90 -3.18 -2.18 6.86
C ALA A 90 -4.22 -1.29 6.19
N PHE A 91 -4.49 -0.12 6.77
CA PHE A 91 -5.46 0.84 6.24
C PHE A 91 -4.80 2.17 5.97
N TYR A 92 -5.03 2.74 4.79
CA TYR A 92 -4.51 4.05 4.44
C TYR A 92 -5.64 5.09 4.43
N PRO A 93 -5.52 6.20 5.17
CA PRO A 93 -6.49 7.28 5.13
C PRO A 93 -6.38 8.05 3.80
N MET A 94 -7.44 8.02 3.00
CA MET A 94 -7.52 8.74 1.74
C MET A 94 -8.70 9.70 1.73
N LYS A 95 -8.47 10.94 1.29
CA LYS A 95 -9.55 11.90 1.04
C LYS A 95 -10.18 11.62 -0.32
N ARG A 96 -11.49 11.44 -0.35
CA ARG A 96 -12.26 11.28 -1.60
C ARG A 96 -13.32 12.37 -1.68
N ILE A 97 -13.41 12.97 -2.86
CA ILE A 97 -14.51 13.89 -3.20
C ILE A 97 -15.72 13.03 -3.55
N MET A 98 -16.80 13.23 -2.81
CA MET A 98 -18.09 12.56 -3.01
C MET A 98 -18.88 13.28 -4.13
N PRO A 99 -19.92 12.65 -4.72
CA PRO A 99 -20.76 13.27 -5.74
C PRO A 99 -21.46 14.56 -5.30
N ASP A 100 -21.63 14.74 -3.99
CA ASP A 100 -22.17 15.95 -3.35
C ASP A 100 -21.10 17.06 -3.14
N PHE A 101 -19.92 16.92 -3.76
CA PHE A 101 -18.77 17.80 -3.61
C PHE A 101 -18.22 17.89 -2.17
N THR A 102 -18.67 17.04 -1.25
CA THR A 102 -18.07 16.96 0.08
C THR A 102 -16.79 16.13 0.04
N THR A 103 -15.80 16.51 0.85
CA THR A 103 -14.60 15.71 1.03
C THR A 103 -14.79 14.81 2.24
N ARG A 104 -14.65 13.49 2.06
CA ARG A 104 -14.69 12.53 3.15
C ARG A 104 -13.38 11.76 3.23
N GLU A 105 -12.94 11.47 4.44
CA GLU A 105 -11.83 10.56 4.69
C GLU A 105 -12.36 9.12 4.65
N LEU A 106 -11.73 8.28 3.83
CA LEU A 106 -12.04 6.87 3.68
C LEU A 106 -10.79 6.07 4.03
N MET A 107 -10.98 5.01 4.81
CA MET A 107 -9.92 4.05 5.12
C MET A 107 -9.84 3.01 4.00
N MET A 108 -8.83 3.14 3.14
CA MET A 108 -8.59 2.18 2.06
C MET A 108 -7.83 0.97 2.60
N PRO A 109 -8.38 -0.26 2.47
CA PRO A 109 -7.71 -1.46 2.96
C PRO A 109 -6.63 -1.94 1.99
N PHE A 110 -5.43 -2.18 2.51
CA PHE A 110 -4.33 -2.83 1.82
C PHE A 110 -4.12 -4.22 2.42
N ARG A 111 -3.86 -5.18 1.52
CA ARG A 111 -3.67 -6.58 1.88
C ARG A 111 -2.53 -7.15 1.06
N PHE A 112 -1.63 -7.81 1.76
CA PHE A 112 -0.55 -8.60 1.21
C PHE A 112 -0.70 -10.03 1.74
N ASN A 113 -0.60 -10.99 0.84
CA ASN A 113 -0.62 -12.40 1.17
C ASN A 113 0.39 -13.10 0.26
N ILE A 114 1.41 -13.71 0.87
CA ILE A 114 2.37 -14.54 0.15
C ILE A 114 2.40 -15.91 0.82
N SER A 115 2.35 -16.93 -0.01
CA SER A 115 2.55 -18.32 0.38
C SER A 115 3.75 -18.85 -0.37
N SER A 116 4.69 -19.48 0.33
CA SER A 116 5.81 -20.16 -0.29
C SER A 116 5.92 -21.59 0.23
N ILE A 117 6.43 -22.47 -0.63
CA ILE A 117 6.70 -23.86 -0.33
C ILE A 117 8.20 -23.98 -0.10
N ALA A 118 8.62 -24.34 1.11
CA ALA A 118 10.02 -24.65 1.38
C ALA A 118 10.32 -26.02 0.77
N ARG A 119 11.13 -26.10 -0.28
CA ARG A 119 11.62 -27.38 -0.77
C ARG A 119 12.67 -27.89 0.20
N LEU A 120 12.39 -29.00 0.87
CA LEU A 120 13.40 -29.87 1.47
C LEU A 120 14.39 -30.28 0.38
N GLU A 121 15.61 -29.74 0.40
CA GLU A 121 16.73 -30.37 -0.28
C GLU A 121 17.03 -31.68 0.47
N THR A 122 16.71 -32.80 -0.17
CA THR A 122 17.07 -34.17 0.24
C THR A 122 18.55 -34.45 0.06
#